data_AF-A0A7G9Y6X8-F1
#
_entry.id   AF-A0A7G9Y6X8-F1
#
_cell.length_a   1.000
_cell.length_b   1.000
_cell.length_c   1.000
_cell.angle_alpha   90.00
_cell.angle_beta   90.00
_cell.angle_gamma   90.00
#
_symmetry.space_group_name_H-M   'P 1'
#
loop_
_entity.id
_entity.type
_entity.pdbx_description
1 polymer ?
#
loop_
_entity_poly.entity_id
_entity_poly.type
_entity_poly.pdbx_seq_one_letter_code
_entity_poly.pdbx_strand_id
1 'polypeptide(L)'
;MDATWAELAYKGLVDEPLYADLCAFVDETQKRVTGDVKVRLYAGSATVVARRSDFALYSEELVSFGESVIDQRDSEGFSKYHGFQARLVRK
;
A
#
# COMPACT_ATOMS: atom_id res chain seq x y z
N MET A 1 -2.65 12.10 -2.34
CA MET A 1 -2.34 12.62 -0.99
C MET A 1 -0.90 13.11 -0.97
N ASP A 2 0.09 12.21 -1.03
CA ASP A 2 1.53 12.54 -0.99
C ASP A 2 1.94 13.61 -2.00
N ALA A 3 1.49 13.48 -3.27
CA ALA A 3 1.80 14.46 -4.32
C ALA A 3 1.28 15.87 -3.99
N THR A 4 0.06 15.97 -3.46
CA THR A 4 -0.57 17.24 -3.08
C THR A 4 0.12 17.85 -1.86
N TRP A 5 0.43 17.04 -0.84
CA TRP A 5 1.18 17.48 0.33
C TRP A 5 2.56 18.03 -0.07
N ALA A 6 3.28 17.34 -0.95
CA ALA A 6 4.57 17.78 -1.47
C ALA A 6 4.48 19.05 -2.32
N GLU A 7 3.44 19.18 -3.15
CA GLU A 7 3.21 20.38 -3.96
C GLU A 7 2.96 21.62 -3.09
N LEU A 8 2.16 21.50 -2.03
CA LEU A 8 1.94 22.59 -1.07
C LEU A 8 3.26 23.00 -0.40
N ALA A 9 4.05 22.05 0.09
CA ALA A 9 5.36 22.32 0.67
C ALA A 9 6.30 23.01 -0.32
N TYR A 10 6.36 22.53 -1.57
CA TYR A 10 7.18 23.13 -2.62
C TYR A 10 6.79 24.59 -2.94
N LYS A 11 5.48 24.88 -2.92
CA LYS A 11 4.95 26.24 -3.12
C LYS A 11 5.10 27.14 -1.88
N GLY A 12 5.62 26.63 -0.76
CA GLY A 12 5.71 27.36 0.51
C GLY A 12 4.37 27.52 1.24
N LEU A 13 3.36 26.74 0.88
CA LEU A 13 2.00 26.78 1.42
C LEU A 13 1.82 25.86 2.64
N VAL A 14 2.82 25.84 3.53
CA VAL A 14 2.82 24.97 4.72
C VAL A 14 1.90 25.46 5.84
N ASP A 15 1.52 26.74 5.83
CA ASP A 15 0.59 27.33 6.78
C ASP A 15 -0.89 27.30 6.31
N GLU A 16 -1.14 26.81 5.08
CA GLU A 16 -2.51 26.65 4.57
C GLU A 16 -3.24 25.52 5.32
N PRO A 17 -4.56 25.67 5.58
CA PRO A 17 -5.33 24.68 6.35
C PRO A 17 -5.28 23.28 5.73
N LEU A 18 -5.25 23.20 4.40
CA LEU A 18 -5.15 21.93 3.70
C LEU A 18 -3.85 21.17 4.03
N TYR A 19 -2.73 21.88 4.25
CA TYR A 19 -1.48 21.22 4.63
C TYR A 19 -1.60 20.56 6.01
N ALA A 20 -2.20 21.25 6.98
CA ALA A 20 -2.46 20.71 8.31
C ALA A 20 -3.42 19.51 8.28
N ASP A 21 -4.48 19.58 7.49
CA ASP A 21 -5.42 18.45 7.32
C ASP A 21 -4.73 17.21 6.72
N LEU A 22 -3.84 17.42 5.75
CA LEU A 22 -3.06 16.34 5.16
C LEU A 22 -2.05 15.76 6.15
N CYS A 23 -1.39 16.58 6.99
CA CYS A 23 -0.54 16.11 8.07
C CYS A 23 -1.32 15.24 9.07
N ALA A 24 -2.52 15.66 9.48
CA ALA A 24 -3.36 14.87 10.37
C ALA A 24 -3.75 13.51 9.75
N PHE A 25 -4.05 13.49 8.44
CA PHE A 25 -4.28 12.25 7.71
C PHE A 25 -3.01 11.37 7.66
N VAL A 26 -1.83 11.96 7.42
CA VAL A 26 -0.55 11.23 7.47
C VAL A 26 -0.38 10.59 8.85
N ASP A 27 -0.53 11.33 9.94
CA ASP A 27 -0.40 10.83 11.30
C ASP A 27 -1.32 9.63 11.57
N GLU A 28 -2.57 9.69 11.09
CA GLU A 28 -3.51 8.57 11.19
C GLU A 28 -3.01 7.33 10.43
N THR A 29 -2.56 7.50 9.19
CA THR A 29 -2.06 6.39 8.38
C THR A 29 -0.79 5.77 8.94
N GLN A 30 0.06 6.56 9.62
CA GLN A 30 1.35 6.09 10.15
C GLN A 30 1.23 5.29 11.44
N LYS A 31 0.06 5.23 12.10
CA LYS A 31 -0.13 4.54 13.40
C LYS A 31 0.34 3.08 13.46
N ARG A 32 0.37 2.37 12.34
CA ARG A 32 0.84 0.96 12.24
C ARG A 32 2.06 0.80 11.33
N VAL A 33 2.64 1.89 10.85
CA VAL A 33 3.84 1.87 10.00
C VAL A 33 5.06 1.78 10.91
N THR A 34 5.26 0.59 11.49
CA THR A 34 6.35 0.33 12.44
C THR A 34 7.03 -0.98 12.10
N GLY A 35 8.35 -0.98 11.97
CA GLY A 35 9.14 -2.16 11.65
C GLY A 35 10.52 -1.82 11.10
N ASP A 36 11.24 -2.86 10.68
CA ASP A 36 12.60 -2.78 10.19
C ASP A 36 12.66 -3.03 8.68
N VAL A 37 13.48 -2.22 7.99
CA VAL A 37 13.80 -2.40 6.57
C VAL A 37 15.31 -2.56 6.43
N LYS A 38 15.76 -3.72 5.94
CA LYS A 38 17.17 -3.94 5.62
C LYS A 38 17.43 -3.44 4.20
N VAL A 39 18.34 -2.50 4.06
CA VAL A 39 18.73 -1.89 2.78
C VAL A 39 20.18 -2.23 2.45
N ARG A 40 20.43 -2.66 1.22
CA ARG A 40 21.78 -2.81 0.65
C ARG A 40 22.14 -1.54 -0.09
N LEU A 41 23.27 -0.94 0.27
CA LEU A 41 23.83 0.21 -0.41
C LEU A 41 24.99 -0.25 -1.30
N TYR A 42 24.93 0.02 -2.60
CA TYR A 42 25.99 -0.38 -3.53
C TYR A 42 26.03 0.54 -4.75
N ALA A 43 27.22 1.05 -5.09
CA ALA A 43 27.46 1.85 -6.30
C ALA A 43 26.43 2.98 -6.53
N GLY A 44 26.09 3.74 -5.47
CA GLY A 44 25.11 4.84 -5.56
C GLY A 44 23.63 4.39 -5.54
N SER A 45 23.35 3.10 -5.41
CA SER A 45 22.00 2.56 -5.28
C SER A 45 21.66 2.16 -3.83
N ALA A 46 20.37 2.24 -3.49
CA ALA A 46 19.81 1.73 -2.24
C ALA A 46 18.68 0.75 -2.59
N THR A 47 18.87 -0.53 -2.25
CA THR A 47 17.92 -1.60 -2.56
C THR A 47 17.43 -2.25 -1.28
N VAL A 48 16.10 -2.31 -1.10
CA VAL A 48 15.49 -3.06 0.01
C VAL A 48 15.70 -4.55 -0.21
N VAL A 49 16.29 -5.24 0.78
CA VAL A 49 16.59 -6.68 0.71
C VAL A 49 15.81 -7.51 1.73
N ALA A 50 15.29 -6.89 2.79
CA ALA A 50 14.39 -7.56 3.74
C ALA A 50 13.50 -6.54 4.47
N ARG A 51 12.36 -7.01 4.97
CA ARG A 51 11.39 -6.22 5.74
C ARG A 51 10.84 -7.08 6.87
N ARG A 52 10.59 -6.49 8.03
CA ARG A 52 9.90 -7.12 9.17
C ARG A 52 9.07 -6.08 9.90
N SER A 53 7.89 -6.48 10.37
CA SER A 53 7.02 -5.62 11.18
C SER A 53 6.11 -6.51 12.02
N ASP A 54 5.87 -6.11 13.28
CA ASP A 54 4.87 -6.78 14.13
C ASP A 54 3.43 -6.44 13.69
N PHE A 55 3.25 -5.41 12.86
CA PHE A 55 1.99 -5.04 12.24
C PHE A 55 1.90 -5.47 10.76
N ALA A 56 2.80 -6.35 10.30
CA ALA A 56 2.81 -6.81 8.92
C ALA A 56 1.45 -7.39 8.52
N LEU A 57 0.90 -6.91 7.40
CA LEU A 57 -0.29 -7.50 6.76
C LEU A 57 0.07 -8.71 5.89
N TYR A 58 1.37 -8.96 5.69
CA TYR A 58 1.85 -10.16 5.02
C TYR A 58 1.70 -11.36 5.95
N SER A 59 1.11 -12.45 5.42
CA SER A 59 1.05 -13.75 6.08
C SER A 59 1.62 -14.80 5.13
N GLU A 60 2.63 -15.54 5.59
CA GLU A 60 3.23 -16.63 4.83
C GLU A 60 2.23 -17.77 4.58
N GLU A 61 1.39 -18.06 5.57
CA GLU A 61 0.35 -19.09 5.49
C GLU A 61 -0.70 -18.79 4.41
N LEU A 62 -1.11 -17.53 4.27
CA LEU A 62 -2.07 -17.11 3.24
C LEU A 62 -1.50 -17.15 1.82
N VAL A 63 -0.17 -17.06 1.67
CA VAL A 63 0.51 -16.97 0.37
C VAL A 63 1.15 -18.31 -0.03
N SER A 64 1.26 -19.25 0.90
CA SER A 64 1.79 -20.59 0.64
C SER A 64 0.96 -21.35 -0.38
N PHE A 65 1.64 -22.09 -1.27
CA PHE A 65 1.00 -23.02 -2.21
C PHE A 65 0.63 -24.37 -1.58
N GLY A 66 0.88 -24.55 -0.28
CA GLY A 66 0.58 -25.76 0.48
C GLY A 66 -0.89 -25.86 0.92
N GLU A 67 -1.13 -26.18 2.19
CA GLU A 67 -2.50 -26.21 2.74
C GLU A 67 -3.15 -24.82 2.65
N SER A 68 -4.27 -24.76 1.93
CA SER A 68 -4.95 -23.50 1.64
C SER A 68 -5.80 -23.05 2.84
N VAL A 69 -5.41 -21.94 3.46
CA VAL A 69 -6.20 -21.26 4.51
C VAL A 69 -7.46 -20.58 3.94
N ILE A 70 -7.50 -20.36 2.62
CA ILE A 70 -8.60 -19.71 1.89
C ILE A 70 -9.24 -20.68 0.88
N ASP A 71 -10.57 -20.59 0.70
CA ASP A 71 -11.26 -21.34 -0.35
C ASP A 71 -10.97 -20.71 -1.72
N GLN A 72 -10.23 -21.43 -2.56
CA GLN A 72 -9.88 -20.96 -3.89
C GLN A 72 -11.10 -20.73 -4.79
N ARG A 73 -12.24 -21.37 -4.52
CA ARG A 73 -13.48 -21.23 -5.30
C ARG A 73 -14.04 -19.82 -5.27
N ASP A 74 -13.77 -19.05 -4.21
CA ASP A 74 -14.20 -17.65 -4.10
C ASP A 74 -13.62 -16.76 -5.21
N SER A 75 -12.45 -17.14 -5.75
CA SER A 75 -11.79 -16.44 -6.85
C SER A 75 -12.60 -16.44 -8.15
N GLU A 76 -13.41 -17.48 -8.38
CA GLU A 76 -14.25 -17.58 -9.58
C GLU A 76 -15.32 -16.49 -9.58
N GLY A 77 -16.00 -16.31 -8.44
CA GLY A 77 -16.99 -15.26 -8.24
C GLY A 77 -16.37 -13.88 -8.42
N PHE A 78 -15.28 -13.60 -7.70
CA PHE A 78 -14.56 -12.33 -7.81
C PHE A 78 -14.19 -12.02 -9.27
N SER A 79 -13.62 -12.99 -10.00
CA SER A 79 -13.19 -12.80 -11.39
C SER A 79 -14.35 -12.50 -12.35
N LYS A 80 -15.53 -13.11 -12.11
CA LYS A 80 -16.73 -12.85 -12.90
C LYS A 80 -17.26 -11.43 -12.68
N TYR A 81 -17.29 -10.97 -11.43
CA TYR A 81 -17.89 -9.69 -11.07
C TYR A 81 -16.95 -8.48 -11.19
N HIS A 82 -15.65 -8.64 -10.90
CA HIS A 82 -14.68 -7.55 -10.95
C HIS A 82 -14.55 -6.95 -12.37
N GLY A 83 -14.68 -7.77 -13.41
CA GLY A 83 -14.64 -7.32 -14.81
C GLY A 83 -16.02 -7.18 -15.47
N PHE A 84 -17.11 -7.28 -14.70
CA PHE A 84 -18.45 -7.38 -15.26
C PHE A 84 -18.83 -6.15 -16.08
N GLN A 85 -18.52 -4.95 -15.59
CA GLN A 85 -18.79 -3.68 -16.27
C GLN A 85 -18.14 -3.59 -17.66
N ALA A 86 -16.92 -4.12 -17.82
CA ALA A 86 -16.23 -4.12 -19.11
C ALA A 86 -16.89 -5.06 -20.13
N ARG A 87 -17.53 -6.14 -19.66
CA ARG A 87 -18.26 -7.09 -20.52
C ARG A 87 -19.56 -6.52 -21.04
N LEU A 88 -20.19 -5.58 -20.31
CA LEU A 88 -21.40 -4.90 -20.76
C LEU A 88 -21.16 -4.01 -21.99
N VAL A 89 -19.97 -3.44 -22.12
CA VAL A 89 -19.57 -2.59 -23.25
C VAL A 89 -19.36 -3.38 -24.54
N ARG A 90 -19.03 -4.67 -24.46
CA ARG A 90 -18.81 -5.56 -25.62
C ARG A 90 -20.11 -6.15 -26.22
N LYS A 91 -21.28 -5.61 -25.86
CA LYS A 91 -22.57 -6.01 -26.46
C LYS A 91 -22.79 -5.38 -27.83
#